data_AF-A0A0L0M6L6-F1
#
_entry.id   AF-A0A0L0M6L6-F1
#
_cell.length_a   1.000
_cell.length_b   1.000
_cell.length_c   1.000
_cell.angle_alpha   90.00
_cell.angle_beta   90.00
_cell.angle_gamma   90.00
#
_symmetry.space_group_name_H-M   'P 1'
#
loop_
_entity.id
_entity.type
_entity.pdbx_description
1 polymer ?
#
loop_
_entity_poly.entity_id
_entity_poly.type
_entity_poly.pdbx_seq_one_letter_code
_entity_poly.pdbx_strand_id
1 'polypeptide(L)'
;MWMRAFSWCGHLGRADSIVMPVLNGGFSLRSKRMLRALIDHPEVRVEVPPPEVMEAEPIEMGWFNNAINEDVQLTAVLRPQLERLGLRYAPLEVCVRFAVENAGPIYDGVDATQMFGQHGRWRRLISVDPPVMRYQASRRDVDESSFERAVRTALMARGFGIEYSEHAD
;
A
#
# COMPACT_ATOMS: atom_id res chain seq x y z
N MET A 1 -12.64 -6.69 7.07
CA MET A 1 -13.06 -5.28 6.79
C MET A 1 -11.89 -4.34 7.05
N TRP A 2 -11.65 -3.35 6.19
CA TRP A 2 -10.65 -2.31 6.45
C TRP A 2 -11.20 -1.31 7.47
N MET A 3 -10.42 -1.01 8.50
CA MET A 3 -10.78 -0.10 9.60
C MET A 3 -9.84 1.11 9.58
N ARG A 4 -10.37 2.29 9.91
CA ARG A 4 -9.64 3.57 9.89
C ARG A 4 -9.73 4.24 11.26
N ALA A 5 -8.96 5.30 11.47
CA ALA A 5 -9.08 6.17 12.65
C ALA A 5 -9.12 5.41 14.00
N PHE A 6 -8.28 4.40 14.16
CA PHE A 6 -8.22 3.57 15.36
C PHE A 6 -9.53 2.83 15.72
N SER A 7 -10.50 2.71 14.79
CA SER A 7 -11.73 1.95 15.04
C SER A 7 -11.47 0.45 15.31
N TRP A 8 -10.30 -0.05 14.90
CA TRP A 8 -9.80 -1.38 15.25
C TRP A 8 -9.49 -1.57 16.73
N CYS A 9 -9.30 -0.50 17.53
CA CYS A 9 -9.03 -0.60 18.97
C CYS A 9 -10.13 -1.35 19.71
N GLY A 10 -11.39 -1.19 19.29
CA GLY A 10 -12.53 -1.90 19.88
C GLY A 10 -12.51 -3.42 19.68
N HIS A 11 -11.66 -3.91 18.76
CA HIS A 11 -11.48 -5.32 18.43
C HIS A 11 -10.24 -5.94 19.08
N LEU A 12 -9.38 -5.13 19.73
CA LEU A 12 -8.20 -5.65 20.42
C LEU A 12 -8.61 -6.59 21.55
N GLY A 13 -7.99 -7.77 21.59
CA GLY A 13 -8.18 -8.75 22.68
C GLY A 13 -9.49 -9.54 22.63
N ARG A 14 -10.35 -9.34 21.62
CA ARG A 14 -11.53 -10.21 21.44
C ARG A 14 -11.10 -11.55 20.82
N ALA A 15 -11.66 -12.64 21.33
CA ALA A 15 -11.31 -13.99 20.90
C ALA A 15 -11.75 -14.31 19.46
N ASP A 16 -12.75 -13.59 18.93
CA ASP A 16 -13.34 -13.78 17.61
C ASP A 16 -12.76 -12.84 16.54
N SER A 17 -11.75 -12.02 16.87
CA SER A 17 -11.18 -11.08 15.92
C SER A 17 -9.68 -10.92 16.07
N ILE A 18 -8.99 -10.82 14.92
CA ILE A 18 -7.55 -10.56 14.86
C ILE A 18 -7.33 -9.17 14.28
N VAL A 19 -6.80 -8.26 15.09
CA VAL A 19 -6.35 -6.96 14.62
C VAL A 19 -4.96 -7.11 14.00
N MET A 20 -4.90 -6.95 12.68
CA MET A 20 -3.65 -7.03 11.93
C MET A 20 -3.24 -5.63 11.46
N PRO A 21 -2.19 -5.02 12.06
CA PRO A 21 -1.66 -3.76 11.55
C PRO A 21 -1.03 -4.01 10.19
N VAL A 22 -1.54 -3.32 9.17
CA VAL A 22 -0.89 -3.29 7.86
C VAL A 22 0.16 -2.20 7.95
N LEU A 23 1.39 -2.62 8.20
CA LEU A 23 2.52 -1.71 8.18
C LEU A 23 3.01 -1.52 6.75
N ASN A 24 3.54 -0.33 6.47
CA ASN A 24 4.31 -0.06 5.26
C ASN A 24 5.66 -0.77 5.36
N GLY A 25 5.66 -2.09 5.16
CA GLY A 25 6.89 -2.90 5.07
C GLY A 25 7.53 -2.89 3.68
N GLY A 26 7.05 -2.03 2.78
CA GLY A 26 7.52 -1.95 1.40
C GLY A 26 8.87 -1.26 1.26
N PHE A 27 9.55 -1.52 0.13
CA PHE A 27 10.73 -0.78 -0.31
C PHE A 27 10.42 0.72 -0.42
N SER A 28 10.80 1.51 0.59
CA SER A 28 10.73 2.96 0.52
C SER A 28 11.97 3.51 -0.18
N LEU A 29 11.86 3.79 -1.49
CA LEU A 29 12.94 4.38 -2.29
C LEU A 29 12.98 5.91 -2.21
N ARG A 30 12.69 6.48 -1.04
CA ARG A 30 12.80 7.93 -0.86
C ARG A 30 14.27 8.30 -0.92
N SER A 31 14.63 9.10 -1.93
CA SER A 31 16.01 9.57 -2.05
C SER A 31 16.39 10.40 -0.83
N LYS A 32 17.65 10.29 -0.39
CA LYS A 32 18.19 11.16 0.69
C LYS A 32 17.94 12.64 0.39
N ARG A 33 18.02 13.04 -0.88
CA ARG A 33 17.73 14.41 -1.33
C ARG A 33 16.30 14.83 -1.04
N MET A 34 15.33 13.94 -1.25
CA MET A 34 13.92 14.20 -0.92
C MET A 34 13.69 14.32 0.59
N LEU A 35 14.27 13.43 1.38
CA LEU A 35 14.17 13.50 2.84
C LEU A 35 14.81 14.78 3.41
N ARG A 36 15.89 15.24 2.76
CA ARG A 36 16.57 16.48 3.11
C ARG A 36 15.84 17.73 2.66
N ALA A 37 15.06 17.69 1.58
CA ALA A 37 14.40 18.86 1.03
C ALA A 37 13.55 19.60 2.08
N LEU A 38 12.78 18.89 2.90
CA LEU A 38 11.95 19.50 3.95
C LEU A 38 12.75 20.09 5.12
N ILE A 39 14.03 19.72 5.27
CA ILE A 39 14.91 20.22 6.33
C ILE A 39 15.74 21.40 5.81
N ASP A 40 16.28 21.27 4.59
CA ASP A 40 17.15 22.26 3.97
C ASP A 40 16.37 23.45 3.39
N HIS A 41 15.09 23.25 3.06
CA HIS A 41 14.21 24.24 2.46
C HIS A 41 12.97 24.47 3.34
N PRO A 42 13.08 25.29 4.40
CA PRO A 42 11.99 25.54 5.34
C PRO A 42 10.79 26.22 4.68
N GLU A 43 10.90 26.75 3.46
CA GLU A 43 9.78 27.24 2.66
C GLU A 43 8.89 26.14 2.08
N VAL A 44 9.40 24.90 1.98
CA VAL A 44 8.61 23.73 1.57
C VAL A 44 8.06 23.06 2.81
N ARG A 45 6.79 23.34 3.12
CA ARG A 45 6.11 22.83 4.31
C ARG A 45 4.86 22.07 3.94
N VAL A 46 4.61 21.01 4.69
CA VAL A 46 3.30 20.36 4.73
C VAL A 46 2.39 21.26 5.55
N GLU A 47 1.35 21.78 4.90
CA GLU A 47 0.24 22.44 5.59
C GLU A 47 -0.85 21.41 5.85
N VAL A 48 -1.10 21.12 7.13
CA VAL A 48 -2.18 20.24 7.55
C VAL A 48 -3.40 21.13 7.85
N PRO A 49 -4.47 21.07 7.04
CA PRO A 49 -5.68 21.83 7.34
C PRO A 49 -6.29 21.33 8.66
N PRO A 50 -7.05 22.16 9.39
CA PRO A 50 -7.80 21.68 10.55
C PRO A 50 -8.79 20.58 10.11
N PRO A 51 -9.01 19.54 10.94
CA PRO A 51 -10.03 18.54 10.65
C PRO A 51 -11.42 19.18 10.72
N GLU A 52 -12.35 18.63 9.95
CA GLU A 52 -13.76 18.98 10.02
C GLU A 52 -14.41 18.29 11.22
N VAL A 53 -15.30 18.98 11.91
CA VAL A 53 -16.15 18.39 12.94
C VAL A 53 -17.33 17.75 12.24
N MET A 54 -17.47 16.44 12.38
CA MET A 54 -18.62 15.70 11.91
C MET A 54 -19.67 15.73 13.01
N GLU A 55 -20.84 16.34 12.73
CA GLU A 55 -22.01 16.34 13.63
C GLU A 55 -22.64 14.93 13.69
N ALA A 56 -21.90 13.98 14.24
CA ALA A 56 -22.31 12.61 14.54
C ALA A 56 -22.26 12.37 16.06
N GLU A 57 -22.86 11.28 16.53
CA GLU A 57 -22.61 10.79 17.90
C GLU A 57 -21.96 9.40 17.90
N PRO A 58 -20.75 9.25 18.48
CA PRO A 58 -19.94 10.28 19.13
C PRO A 58 -19.45 11.38 18.16
N ILE A 59 -19.22 12.60 18.64
CA ILE A 59 -18.57 13.67 17.84
C ILE A 59 -17.26 13.13 17.25
N GLU A 60 -17.16 13.16 15.93
CA GLU A 60 -16.00 12.70 15.18
C GLU A 60 -15.28 13.88 14.52
N MET A 61 -13.96 13.80 14.44
CA MET A 61 -13.14 14.74 13.67
C MET A 61 -12.45 13.99 12.53
N GLY A 62 -12.59 14.50 11.31
CA GLY A 62 -12.06 13.84 10.12
C GLY A 62 -11.57 14.84 9.08
N TRP A 63 -10.64 14.40 8.24
CA TRP A 63 -10.31 15.12 7.01
C TRP A 63 -11.12 14.55 5.86
N PHE A 64 -11.80 15.40 5.10
CA PHE A 64 -12.62 14.98 3.97
C PHE A 64 -11.83 14.24 2.88
N ASN A 65 -10.52 14.53 2.76
CA ASN A 65 -9.65 13.92 1.78
C ASN A 65 -8.39 13.31 2.42
N ASN A 66 -7.69 12.50 1.63
CA ASN A 66 -6.41 11.91 2.03
C ASN A 66 -5.23 12.85 1.78
N ALA A 67 -5.41 14.17 1.66
CA ALA A 67 -4.30 15.09 1.42
C ALA A 67 -3.30 15.05 2.57
N ILE A 68 -3.70 14.66 3.78
CA ILE A 68 -2.80 14.46 4.91
C ILE A 68 -1.92 13.20 4.80
N ASN A 69 -2.20 12.30 3.85
CA ASN A 69 -1.35 11.14 3.60
C ASN A 69 0.03 11.62 3.13
N GLU A 70 1.09 11.10 3.76
CA GLU A 70 2.46 11.51 3.48
C GLU A 70 2.83 11.32 2.00
N ASP A 71 2.49 10.19 1.39
CA ASP A 71 2.82 9.94 -0.01
C ASP A 71 2.04 10.89 -0.93
N VAL A 72 0.80 11.25 -0.60
CA VAL A 72 0.02 12.27 -1.34
C VAL A 72 0.67 13.65 -1.20
N GLN A 73 1.11 14.03 -0.01
CA GLN A 73 1.85 15.29 0.20
C GLN A 73 3.11 15.33 -0.65
N LEU A 74 3.94 14.28 -0.57
CA LEU A 74 5.25 14.25 -1.20
C LEU A 74 5.20 14.06 -2.71
N THR A 75 4.16 13.41 -3.26
CA THR A 75 4.09 13.08 -4.70
C THR A 75 3.09 13.90 -5.49
N ALA A 76 2.10 14.54 -4.84
CA ALA A 76 1.10 15.36 -5.50
C ALA A 76 1.12 16.82 -5.01
N VAL A 77 0.91 17.07 -3.71
CA VAL A 77 0.72 18.43 -3.18
C VAL A 77 2.01 19.27 -3.28
N LEU A 78 3.11 18.74 -2.73
CA LEU A 78 4.40 19.44 -2.68
C LEU A 78 5.23 19.24 -3.95
N ARG A 79 4.79 18.39 -4.88
CA ARG A 79 5.56 18.06 -6.08
C ARG A 79 6.03 19.30 -6.86
N PRO A 80 5.20 20.33 -7.11
CA PRO A 80 5.68 21.52 -7.83
C PRO A 80 6.79 22.27 -7.08
N GLN A 81 6.74 22.34 -5.74
CA GLN A 81 7.79 22.95 -4.93
C GLN A 81 9.07 22.12 -4.96
N LEU A 82 8.94 20.80 -4.81
CA LEU A 82 10.07 19.88 -4.82
C LEU A 82 10.77 19.82 -6.19
N GLU A 83 10.02 19.87 -7.29
CA GLU A 83 10.58 19.93 -8.65
C GLU A 83 11.35 21.24 -8.89
N ARG A 84 10.90 22.38 -8.33
CA ARG A 84 11.67 23.64 -8.36
C ARG A 84 13.00 23.56 -7.61
N LEU A 85 13.10 22.70 -6.61
CA LEU A 85 14.35 22.36 -5.91
C LEU A 85 15.20 21.33 -6.67
N GLY A 86 14.80 20.97 -7.90
CA GLY A 86 15.52 20.03 -8.76
C GLY A 86 15.24 18.56 -8.47
N LEU A 87 14.23 18.23 -7.65
CA LEU A 87 13.72 16.86 -7.57
C LEU A 87 13.09 16.44 -8.90
N ARG A 88 13.19 15.14 -9.20
CA ARG A 88 12.58 14.52 -10.36
C ARG A 88 11.84 13.29 -9.91
N TYR A 89 10.62 13.15 -10.38
CA TYR A 89 9.80 11.97 -10.14
C TYR A 89 9.92 11.03 -11.34
N ALA A 90 9.88 9.73 -11.08
CA ALA A 90 9.85 8.75 -12.15
C ALA A 90 8.54 8.92 -12.97
N PRO A 91 8.60 8.66 -14.30
CA PRO A 91 7.39 8.59 -15.11
C PRO A 91 6.41 7.54 -14.59
N LEU A 92 5.12 7.74 -14.85
CA LEU A 92 4.06 6.89 -14.32
C LEU A 92 4.25 5.42 -14.74
N GLU A 93 4.65 5.18 -15.98
CA GLU A 93 4.92 3.86 -16.54
C GLU A 93 6.04 3.11 -15.82
N VAL A 94 6.96 3.83 -15.18
CA VAL A 94 8.00 3.26 -14.31
C VAL A 94 7.43 3.02 -12.91
N CYS A 95 6.67 3.98 -12.37
CA CYS A 95 6.06 3.87 -11.04
C CYS A 95 5.14 2.66 -10.91
N VAL A 96 4.29 2.38 -11.91
CA VAL A 96 3.36 1.23 -11.88
C VAL A 96 4.06 -0.13 -11.88
N ARG A 97 5.32 -0.19 -12.32
CA ARG A 97 6.14 -1.41 -12.26
C ARG A 97 6.89 -1.54 -10.95
N PHE A 98 6.93 -0.49 -10.12
CA PHE A 98 7.76 -0.51 -8.92
C PHE A 98 7.04 -1.16 -7.75
N ALA A 99 5.97 -0.56 -7.26
CA ALA A 99 5.20 -1.12 -6.16
C ALA A 99 3.74 -0.65 -6.20
N VAL A 100 2.82 -1.52 -5.77
CA VAL A 100 1.40 -1.20 -5.62
C VAL A 100 0.92 -1.55 -4.21
N GLU A 101 0.12 -0.67 -3.60
CA GLU A 101 -0.56 -0.94 -2.31
C GLU A 101 -1.96 -1.53 -2.50
N ASN A 102 -2.69 -1.02 -3.51
CA ASN A 102 -3.94 -1.61 -3.99
C ASN A 102 -4.00 -1.46 -5.51
N ALA A 103 -4.19 -2.57 -6.23
CA ALA A 103 -4.36 -2.55 -7.67
C ALA A 103 -5.73 -1.91 -8.00
N GLY A 104 -5.71 -0.63 -8.37
CA GLY A 104 -6.85 0.09 -8.94
C GLY A 104 -6.83 0.10 -10.47
N PRO A 105 -7.77 0.82 -11.13
CA PRO A 105 -7.90 0.86 -12.59
C PRO A 105 -6.63 1.25 -13.36
N ILE A 106 -5.71 1.99 -12.72
CA ILE A 106 -4.41 2.36 -13.30
C ILE A 106 -3.49 1.17 -13.60
N TYR A 107 -3.81 -0.01 -13.05
CA TYR A 107 -3.08 -1.26 -13.28
C TYR A 107 -3.75 -2.16 -14.33
N ASP A 108 -4.83 -1.72 -14.96
CA ASP A 108 -5.47 -2.48 -16.03
C ASP A 108 -4.49 -2.64 -17.21
N GLY A 109 -4.22 -3.91 -17.57
CA GLY A 109 -3.27 -4.26 -18.62
C GLY A 109 -1.79 -4.16 -18.22
N VAL A 110 -1.46 -3.81 -16.97
CA VAL A 110 -0.08 -3.87 -16.48
C VAL A 110 0.34 -5.32 -16.30
N ASP A 111 1.50 -5.68 -16.85
CA ASP A 111 2.09 -6.99 -16.67
C ASP A 111 2.64 -7.15 -15.24
N ALA A 112 1.90 -7.87 -14.40
CA ALA A 112 2.28 -8.17 -13.02
C ALA A 112 3.62 -8.90 -12.91
N THR A 113 4.09 -9.57 -13.97
CA THR A 113 5.41 -10.23 -13.97
C THR A 113 6.57 -9.23 -14.00
N GLN A 114 6.31 -7.99 -14.42
CA GLN A 114 7.27 -6.89 -14.46
C GLN A 114 7.24 -6.02 -13.20
N MET A 115 6.36 -6.33 -12.23
CA MET A 115 6.26 -5.58 -10.99
C MET A 115 7.33 -6.02 -9.99
N PHE A 116 8.03 -5.03 -9.41
CA PHE A 116 9.09 -5.29 -8.43
C PHE A 116 8.52 -5.61 -7.04
N GLY A 117 7.44 -4.95 -6.64
CA GLY A 117 6.79 -5.16 -5.35
C GLY A 117 5.28 -5.09 -5.44
N GLN A 118 4.62 -5.83 -4.55
CA GLN A 118 3.21 -5.67 -4.27
C GLN A 118 3.04 -5.69 -2.75
N HIS A 119 2.29 -4.72 -2.26
CA HIS A 119 1.77 -4.67 -0.92
C HIS A 119 0.29 -5.03 -0.96
N GLY A 120 -0.12 -5.90 -0.05
CA GLY A 120 -1.44 -6.51 -0.07
C GLY A 120 -1.51 -7.73 0.82
N ARG A 121 -2.73 -8.10 1.25
CA ARG A 121 -2.97 -9.22 2.18
C ARG A 121 -3.18 -10.56 1.49
N TRP A 122 -3.22 -10.58 0.17
CA TRP A 122 -3.57 -11.79 -0.59
C TRP A 122 -2.68 -12.99 -0.28
N ARG A 123 -1.42 -12.77 0.11
CA ARG A 123 -0.41 -13.82 0.25
C ARG A 123 0.75 -13.44 1.17
N ARG A 124 1.40 -14.44 1.75
CA ARG A 124 2.56 -14.31 2.63
C ARG A 124 3.63 -15.34 2.29
N LEU A 125 4.91 -14.95 2.40
CA LEU A 125 6.03 -15.88 2.35
C LEU A 125 6.08 -16.70 3.64
N ILE A 126 5.96 -18.03 3.53
CA ILE A 126 5.93 -18.94 4.68
C ILE A 126 7.19 -19.81 4.78
N SER A 127 7.96 -19.91 3.70
CA SER A 127 9.28 -20.56 3.67
C SER A 127 10.18 -19.81 2.70
N VAL A 128 11.47 -19.72 3.01
CA VAL A 128 12.49 -19.06 2.16
C VAL A 128 13.26 -20.09 1.34
N ASP A 129 13.54 -21.27 1.90
CA ASP A 129 14.29 -22.35 1.24
C ASP A 129 13.67 -23.73 1.56
N PRO A 130 12.93 -24.35 0.63
CA PRO A 130 12.53 -23.78 -0.66
C PRO A 130 11.55 -22.61 -0.47
N PRO A 131 11.48 -21.66 -1.41
CA PRO A 131 10.59 -20.51 -1.30
C PRO A 131 9.14 -20.94 -1.47
N VAL A 132 8.29 -20.68 -0.47
CA VAL A 132 6.85 -21.03 -0.52
C VAL A 132 6.00 -19.83 -0.13
N MET A 133 5.06 -19.46 -1.01
CA MET A 133 4.05 -18.44 -0.77
C MET A 133 2.71 -19.10 -0.44
N ARG A 134 2.07 -18.65 0.63
CA ARG A 134 0.69 -19.04 0.97
C ARG A 134 -0.27 -17.91 0.69
N TYR A 135 -1.30 -18.16 -0.10
CA TYR A 135 -2.43 -17.27 -0.27
C TYR A 135 -3.36 -17.35 0.95
N GLN A 136 -3.86 -16.19 1.39
CA GLN A 136 -4.90 -16.07 2.43
C GLN A 136 -6.33 -16.17 1.86
N ALA A 137 -6.45 -16.48 0.57
CA ALA A 137 -7.70 -16.64 -0.14
C ALA A 137 -7.77 -18.05 -0.75
N SER A 138 -8.99 -18.51 -1.05
CA SER A 138 -9.16 -19.80 -1.70
C SER A 138 -8.56 -19.79 -3.10
N ARG A 139 -8.19 -20.97 -3.62
CA ARG A 139 -7.72 -21.09 -5.01
C ARG A 139 -8.72 -20.51 -6.01
N ARG A 140 -10.01 -20.69 -5.75
CA ARG A 140 -11.08 -20.16 -6.60
C ARG A 140 -11.04 -18.63 -6.67
N ASP A 141 -10.93 -17.96 -5.53
CA ASP A 141 -10.91 -16.48 -5.49
C ASP A 141 -9.67 -15.92 -6.21
N VAL A 142 -8.52 -16.59 -6.04
CA VAL A 142 -7.28 -16.25 -6.75
C VAL A 142 -7.44 -16.46 -8.25
N ASP A 143 -8.11 -17.53 -8.67
CA ASP A 143 -8.40 -17.79 -10.07
C ASP A 143 -9.39 -16.77 -10.65
N GLU A 144 -10.43 -16.35 -9.92
CA GLU A 144 -11.40 -15.34 -10.39
C GLU A 144 -10.79 -13.93 -10.52
N SER A 145 -9.75 -13.62 -9.74
CA SER A 145 -8.97 -12.38 -9.85
C SER A 145 -7.94 -12.46 -10.99
N SER A 146 -8.13 -11.69 -12.07
CA SER A 146 -7.19 -11.64 -13.21
C SER A 146 -5.78 -11.23 -12.78
N PHE A 147 -5.68 -10.27 -11.88
CA PHE A 147 -4.41 -9.77 -11.35
C PHE A 147 -3.69 -10.81 -10.49
N GLU A 148 -4.36 -11.42 -9.51
CA GLU A 148 -3.73 -12.41 -8.64
C GLU A 148 -3.40 -13.72 -9.38
N ARG A 149 -4.21 -14.09 -10.39
CA ARG A 149 -3.87 -15.20 -11.31
C ARG A 149 -2.55 -14.95 -12.05
N ALA A 150 -2.33 -13.72 -12.54
CA ALA A 150 -1.09 -13.33 -13.20
C ALA A 150 0.10 -13.38 -12.24
N VAL A 151 -0.07 -12.83 -11.03
CA VAL A 151 0.93 -12.86 -9.96
C VAL A 151 1.32 -14.30 -9.57
N ARG A 152 0.34 -15.18 -9.36
CA ARG A 152 0.60 -16.59 -9.04
C ARG A 152 1.44 -17.25 -10.13
N THR A 153 1.09 -17.02 -11.40
CA THR A 153 1.82 -17.55 -12.55
C THR A 153 3.27 -17.04 -12.55
N ALA A 154 3.46 -15.75 -12.26
CA ALA A 154 4.76 -15.11 -12.14
C ALA A 154 5.64 -15.72 -11.02
N LEU A 155 5.04 -16.05 -9.88
CA LEU A 155 5.72 -16.67 -8.73
C LEU A 155 6.12 -18.11 -9.03
N MET A 156 5.21 -18.92 -9.59
CA MET A 156 5.50 -20.30 -9.96
C MET A 156 6.64 -20.38 -11.00
N ALA A 157 6.62 -19.49 -12.00
CA ALA A 157 7.69 -19.40 -13.00
C ALA A 157 9.07 -19.05 -12.39
N ARG A 158 9.10 -18.44 -11.19
CA ARG A 158 10.30 -18.10 -10.42
C ARG A 158 10.70 -19.17 -9.40
N GLY A 159 10.02 -20.32 -9.40
CA GLY A 159 10.35 -21.46 -8.53
C GLY A 159 9.71 -21.42 -7.14
N PHE A 160 8.75 -20.52 -6.90
CA PHE A 160 8.00 -20.52 -5.64
C PHE A 160 6.98 -21.68 -5.61
N GLY A 161 6.98 -22.43 -4.50
CA GLY A 161 5.83 -23.24 -4.12
C GLY A 161 4.64 -22.36 -3.77
N ILE A 162 3.43 -22.83 -4.09
CA ILE A 162 2.18 -22.10 -3.83
C ILE A 162 1.25 -22.94 -2.97
N GLU A 163 0.84 -22.39 -1.84
CA GLU A 163 -0.20 -22.92 -0.96
C GLU A 163 -1.39 -21.96 -0.88
N TYR A 164 -2.54 -22.48 -0.44
CA TYR A 164 -3.75 -21.71 -0.17
C TYR A 164 -4.21 -22.01 1.25
N SER A 165 -4.80 -21.05 1.94
CA SER A 165 -5.47 -21.33 3.20
C SER A 165 -6.73 -22.16 2.94
N GLU A 166 -6.94 -23.22 3.73
CA GLU A 166 -8.16 -24.03 3.64
C GLU A 166 -9.38 -23.30 4.21
N HIS A 167 -9.14 -22.23 4.97
CA HIS A 167 -10.14 -21.33 5.53
C HIS A 167 -9.72 -19.87 5.27
N ALA A 168 -10.65 -19.08 4.75
CA ALA A 168 -10.51 -17.63 4.73
C ALA A 168 -10.88 -17.14 6.14
N ASP A 169 -9.87 -16.83 6.95
CA ASP A 169 -10.05 -16.19 8.25
C ASP A 169 -10.41 -14.69 8.09
#